data_AF-A0A5J4ZRP7-F1
#
_entry.id   AF-A0A5J4ZRP7-F1
#
_cell.length_a   1.000
_cell.length_b   1.000
_cell.length_c   1.000
_cell.angle_alpha   90.00
_cell.angle_beta   90.00
_cell.angle_gamma   90.00
#
_symmetry.space_group_name_H-M   'P 1'
#
loop_
_entity.id
_entity.type
_entity.pdbx_description
1 polymer ?
#
loop_
_entity_poly.entity_id
_entity_poly.type
_entity_poly.pdbx_seq_one_letter_code
_entity_poly.pdbx_strand_id
1 'polypeptide(L)'
;MRAVTILSVLLCATCHIATAVTDGLLPNGNFELGPKSSDLKGTVVLGHNAIPEWETSGFVEYIKSGQKQGDMLLVVPEGAFAGQAWERGID
;
A
#
# COMPACT_ATOMS: atom_id res chain seq x y z
N MET A 1 3.79 -36.92 38.78
CA MET A 1 4.66 -35.83 38.30
C MET A 1 5.04 -35.99 36.82
N ARG A 2 5.65 -37.10 36.39
CA ARG A 2 6.08 -37.30 34.98
C ARG A 2 4.96 -37.15 33.93
N ALA A 3 3.78 -37.72 34.18
CA ALA A 3 2.64 -37.61 33.26
C ALA A 3 2.14 -36.16 33.10
N VAL A 4 2.17 -35.37 34.17
CA VAL A 4 1.79 -33.95 34.15
C VAL A 4 2.81 -33.15 33.33
N THR A 5 4.10 -33.46 33.47
CA THR A 5 5.16 -32.84 32.66
C THR A 5 4.99 -33.17 31.18
N ILE A 6 4.71 -34.44 30.84
CA ILE A 6 4.48 -34.86 29.46
C ILE A 6 3.24 -34.16 28.88
N LEU A 7 2.15 -34.07 29.66
CA LEU A 7 0.92 -33.39 29.25
C LEU A 7 1.17 -31.89 29.00
N SER A 8 1.91 -31.21 29.88
CA SER A 8 2.29 -29.80 29.69
C SER A 8 3.15 -29.58 28.46
N VAL A 9 4.14 -30.45 28.20
CA VAL A 9 4.99 -30.35 27.00
C VAL A 9 4.18 -30.57 25.72
N LEU A 10 3.24 -31.52 25.72
CA LEU A 10 2.36 -31.77 24.59
C LEU A 10 1.45 -30.57 24.30
N LEU A 11 0.90 -29.94 25.34
CA LEU A 11 0.01 -28.79 25.23
C LEU A 11 0.74 -27.56 24.65
N CYS A 12 2.00 -27.33 25.08
CA CYS A 12 2.86 -26.27 24.55
C CYS A 12 3.34 -26.54 23.11
N ALA A 13 3.42 -27.80 22.68
CA ALA A 13 3.78 -28.12 21.29
C ALA A 13 2.63 -27.82 20.31
N THR A 14 1.39 -27.77 20.78
CA THR A 14 0.19 -27.55 19.95
C THR A 14 -0.29 -26.09 19.87
N CYS A 15 0.32 -25.17 20.63
CA CYS A 15 -0.06 -23.76 20.57
C CYS A 15 0.55 -23.08 19.32
N HIS A 16 -0.16 -23.17 18.20
CA HIS A 16 0.09 -22.35 17.04
C HIS A 16 -0.57 -20.99 17.24
N ILE A 17 0.22 -19.92 17.37
CA ILE A 17 -0.28 -18.55 17.32
C ILE A 17 -0.64 -18.26 15.87
N ALA A 18 -1.92 -18.34 15.53
CA ALA A 18 -2.43 -17.89 14.24
C ALA A 18 -2.65 -16.37 14.31
N THR A 19 -1.77 -15.60 13.71
CA THR A 19 -2.00 -14.18 13.45
C THR A 19 -2.75 -14.03 12.13
N ALA A 20 -4.00 -13.58 12.18
CA ALA A 20 -4.70 -13.14 10.99
C ALA A 20 -4.34 -11.68 10.71
N VAL A 21 -3.82 -11.39 9.52
CA VAL A 21 -3.86 -10.02 8.98
C VAL A 21 -5.33 -9.78 8.64
N THR A 22 -6.00 -8.94 9.41
CA THR A 22 -7.34 -8.47 9.04
C THR A 22 -7.25 -7.72 7.72
N ASP A 23 -8.18 -7.95 6.79
CA ASP A 23 -8.31 -7.32 5.44
C ASP A 23 -8.55 -5.79 5.48
N GLY A 24 -7.96 -5.08 6.44
CA GLY A 24 -7.96 -3.62 6.48
C GLY A 24 -7.00 -3.03 5.45
N LEU A 25 -7.31 -1.82 4.99
CA LEU A 25 -6.40 -1.06 4.17
C LEU A 25 -5.10 -0.78 4.94
N LEU A 26 -3.97 -0.76 4.23
CA LEU A 26 -2.74 -0.18 4.74
C LEU A 26 -2.97 1.31 5.09
N PRO A 27 -2.14 1.92 5.95
CA PRO A 27 -2.18 3.36 6.17
C PRO A 27 -2.16 4.12 4.83
N ASN A 28 -3.17 4.96 4.60
CA ASN A 28 -3.41 5.65 3.32
C ASN A 28 -3.36 4.72 2.08
N GLY A 29 -3.75 3.44 2.22
CA GLY A 29 -3.69 2.45 1.13
C GLY A 29 -4.70 2.68 0.00
N ASN A 30 -5.64 3.58 0.21
CA ASN A 30 -6.59 4.08 -0.80
C ASN A 30 -6.20 5.46 -1.35
N PHE A 31 -5.05 6.02 -0.95
CA PHE A 31 -4.50 7.27 -1.46
C PHE A 31 -5.41 8.51 -1.33
N GLU A 32 -6.38 8.52 -0.41
CA GLU A 32 -7.25 9.70 -0.20
C GLU A 32 -6.48 10.90 0.39
N LEU A 33 -5.36 10.64 1.07
CA LEU A 33 -4.41 11.67 1.49
C LEU A 33 -3.35 11.85 0.41
N GLY A 34 -3.47 12.94 -0.34
CA GLY A 34 -2.57 13.27 -1.44
C GLY A 34 -1.33 14.06 -1.04
N PRO A 35 -0.35 14.18 -1.96
CA PRO A 35 0.84 15.02 -1.79
C PRO A 35 0.51 16.51 -1.67
N LYS A 36 1.44 17.27 -1.07
CA LYS A 36 1.38 18.73 -1.10
C LYS A 36 1.62 19.24 -2.51
N SER A 37 1.04 20.38 -2.85
CA SER A 37 1.29 21.02 -4.16
C SER A 37 2.77 21.35 -4.42
N SER A 38 3.57 21.56 -3.36
CA SER A 38 5.02 21.77 -3.48
C SER A 38 5.78 20.52 -3.92
N ASP A 39 5.20 19.34 -3.71
CA ASP A 39 5.84 18.04 -3.93
C ASP A 39 5.37 17.41 -5.25
N LEU A 40 4.65 18.19 -6.07
CA LEU A 40 4.10 17.79 -7.36
C LEU A 40 4.59 18.72 -8.49
N LYS A 41 4.88 18.12 -9.65
CA LYS A 41 5.01 18.83 -10.93
C LYS A 41 3.96 18.29 -11.90
N GLY A 42 2.79 18.92 -11.90
CA GLY A 42 1.61 18.35 -12.56
C GLY A 42 1.13 17.13 -11.77
N THR A 43 1.06 15.96 -12.41
CA THR A 43 0.77 14.67 -11.79
C THR A 43 2.01 13.99 -11.21
N VAL A 44 3.22 14.41 -11.60
CA VAL A 44 4.46 13.74 -11.23
C VAL A 44 4.84 14.07 -9.78
N VAL A 45 5.11 13.03 -8.99
CA VAL A 45 5.57 13.11 -7.61
C VAL A 45 7.07 13.37 -7.57
N LEU A 46 7.48 14.41 -6.85
CA LEU A 46 8.88 14.89 -6.85
C LEU A 46 9.71 14.34 -5.69
N GLY A 47 9.08 14.01 -4.57
CA GLY A 47 9.76 13.64 -3.34
C GLY A 47 9.53 12.18 -2.96
N HIS A 48 10.58 11.53 -2.45
CA HIS A 48 10.53 10.15 -1.94
C HIS A 48 9.38 9.93 -0.96
N ASN A 49 9.15 10.89 -0.05
CA ASN A 49 8.12 10.84 0.99
C ASN A 49 6.95 11.81 0.72
N ALA A 50 6.68 12.11 -0.54
CA ALA A 50 5.67 13.09 -0.91
C ALA A 50 4.24 12.57 -0.75
N ILE A 51 4.02 11.25 -0.84
CA ILE A 51 2.73 10.61 -0.56
C ILE A 51 2.69 10.27 0.94
N PRO A 52 1.71 10.78 1.71
CA PRO A 52 1.56 10.43 3.12
C PRO A 52 1.50 8.92 3.35
N GLU A 53 2.25 8.42 4.34
CA GLU A 53 2.36 7.00 4.71
C GLU A 53 3.06 6.08 3.68
N TRP A 54 3.61 6.64 2.59
CA TRP A 54 4.27 5.87 1.54
C TRP A 54 5.63 6.44 1.15
N GLU A 55 6.57 5.55 0.85
CA GLU A 55 7.84 5.87 0.22
C GLU A 55 7.79 5.52 -1.26
N THR A 56 8.22 6.44 -2.12
CA THR A 56 8.12 6.32 -3.58
C THR A 56 9.51 6.30 -4.20
N SER A 57 9.72 5.39 -5.15
CA SER A 57 10.98 5.31 -5.92
C SER A 57 10.69 5.24 -7.41
N GLY A 58 11.60 5.77 -8.22
CA GLY A 58 11.41 5.85 -9.67
C GLY A 58 10.47 6.97 -10.10
N PHE A 59 9.82 6.80 -11.24
CA PHE A 59 8.86 7.77 -11.76
C PHE A 59 7.46 7.40 -11.28
N VAL A 60 6.87 8.29 -10.47
CA VAL A 60 5.56 8.09 -9.85
C VAL A 60 4.63 9.25 -10.19
N GLU A 61 3.41 8.93 -10.58
CA GLU A 61 2.34 9.90 -10.81
C GLU A 61 1.21 9.70 -9.82
N TYR A 62 0.70 10.82 -9.28
CA TYR A 62 -0.48 10.90 -8.43
C TYR A 62 -1.66 11.39 -9.26
N ILE A 63 -2.66 10.53 -9.44
CA ILE A 63 -3.76 10.75 -10.39
C ILE A 63 -5.09 10.80 -9.62
N LYS A 64 -5.95 11.76 -9.98
CA LYS A 64 -7.31 11.84 -9.47
C LYS A 64 -8.26 11.03 -10.34
N SER A 65 -9.26 10.41 -9.72
CA SER A 65 -10.35 9.72 -10.39
C SER A 65 -11.03 10.63 -11.42
N GLY A 66 -11.29 10.09 -12.60
CA GLY A 66 -11.86 10.85 -13.71
C GLY A 66 -10.84 11.63 -14.55
N GLN A 67 -9.54 11.62 -14.21
CA GLN A 67 -8.52 12.10 -15.15
C GLN A 67 -8.35 11.13 -16.33
N LYS A 68 -8.15 11.71 -17.51
CA LYS A 68 -7.86 10.97 -18.75
C LYS A 68 -6.35 10.90 -18.96
N GLN A 69 -5.84 9.71 -19.26
CA GLN A 69 -4.47 9.49 -19.73
C GLN A 69 -4.55 9.19 -21.23
N GLY A 70 -4.43 10.23 -22.06
CA GLY A 70 -4.76 10.16 -23.49
C GLY A 70 -6.27 9.98 -23.72
N ASP A 71 -6.66 9.01 -24.56
CA ASP A 71 -8.07 8.63 -24.78
C ASP A 71 -8.62 7.67 -23.72
N MET A 72 -7.78 7.25 -22.77
CA MET A 72 -8.13 6.28 -21.73
C MET A 72 -8.64 6.99 -20.46
N LEU A 73 -9.86 6.66 -20.03
CA LEU A 73 -10.40 7.07 -18.73
C LEU A 73 -9.90 6.09 -17.67
N LEU A 74 -9.20 6.61 -16.65
CA LEU A 74 -8.79 5.77 -15.52
C LEU A 74 -9.98 5.66 -14.54
N VAL A 75 -10.63 4.50 -14.54
CA VAL A 75 -11.70 4.18 -13.57
C VAL A 75 -11.03 3.52 -12.37
N VAL A 76 -11.00 4.23 -11.24
CA VAL A 76 -10.53 3.67 -9.95
C VAL A 76 -11.72 2.98 -9.29
N PRO A 77 -11.71 1.64 -9.13
CA PRO A 77 -12.89 0.90 -8.68
C PRO A 77 -13.28 1.21 -7.24
N GLU A 78 -12.33 1.61 -6.40
CA GLU A 78 -12.55 2.11 -5.04
C GLU A 78 -11.53 3.21 -4.70
N GLY A 79 -12.01 4.45 -4.51
CA GLY A 79 -11.17 5.61 -4.16
C GLY A 79 -11.19 6.72 -5.20
N ALA A 80 -11.07 7.97 -4.74
CA ALA A 80 -10.97 9.14 -5.60
C ALA A 80 -9.56 9.33 -6.20
N PHE A 81 -8.58 8.50 -5.80
CA PHE A 81 -7.17 8.67 -6.18
C PHE A 81 -6.43 7.33 -6.31
N ALA A 82 -5.33 7.32 -7.06
CA ALA A 82 -4.41 6.18 -7.16
C ALA A 82 -2.98 6.66 -7.44
N GLY A 83 -1.98 5.87 -7.00
CA GLY A 83 -0.57 6.03 -7.36
C GLY A 83 -0.17 5.10 -8.50
N GLN A 84 0.51 5.62 -9.53
CA GLN A 84 1.03 4.84 -10.66
C GLN A 84 2.56 4.92 -10.68
N ALA A 85 3.25 3.78 -10.81
CA ALA A 85 4.71 3.71 -10.96
C ALA A 85 5.07 3.05 -12.30
N TRP A 86 6.04 3.62 -13.00
CA TRP A 86 6.55 3.09 -14.26
C TRP A 86 7.97 2.56 -14.08
N GLU A 87 8.23 1.34 -14.56
CA GLU A 87 9.58 0.80 -14.66
C GLU A 87 10.22 1.38 -15.93
N ARG A 88 11.36 2.07 -15.79
CA ARG A 88 11.95 2.81 -16.91
C ARG A 88 12.47 1.83 -17.97
N GLY A 89 11.66 1.57 -18.99
CA GLY A 89 11.98 0.71 -20.13
C GLY A 89 11.53 1.33 -21.46
N ILE A 90 12.51 1.98 -22.11
CA ILE A 90 12.63 2.37 -23.52
C ILE A 90 11.58 3.33 -24.10
N ASP A 91 12.09 4.54 -24.37
CA ASP A 91 11.76 5.49 -25.44
C ASP A 91 11.11 4.91 -26.70
#